data_AF-A0A4R1MK75-F1
#
_entry.id   AF-A0A4R1MK75-F1
#
_cell.length_a   1.000
_cell.length_b   1.000
_cell.length_c   1.000
_cell.angle_alpha   90.00
_cell.angle_beta   90.00
_cell.angle_gamma   90.00
#
_symmetry.space_group_name_H-M   'P 1'
#
loop_
_entity.id
_entity.type
_entity.pdbx_description
1 polymer ?
#
loop_
_entity_poly.entity_id
_entity_poly.type
_entity_poly.pdbx_seq_one_letter_code
_entity_poly.pdbx_strand_id
1 'polypeptide(L)'
;MIIKPKRYTTSKWKGNHKKQYAGDAFGNATFTLEIETNVINKLGTNISLGTNESEVYMKYYRKELWQLMHSSDEKKREKAKIEFRESAKKYGPYFEEIKDELPADFLKVFNENKWFHDFTISNIQILNDERKSTIYIDILNGDKEYRLRLDEVIKMSVDVPNKAFWLPSGMRWGYTEFELLNGGWRINILCDINCELEFVFTNIEVQDIAQLS
;
A
#
# COMPACT_ATOMS: atom_id res chain seq x y z
N MET A 1 -7.70 40.40 -23.04
CA MET A 1 -8.65 40.19 -21.92
C MET A 1 -8.25 38.88 -21.26
N ILE A 2 -7.55 38.95 -20.12
CA ILE A 2 -7.00 37.79 -19.40
C ILE A 2 -7.80 37.68 -18.10
N ILE A 3 -8.59 36.62 -17.96
CA ILE A 3 -9.35 36.33 -16.76
C ILE A 3 -8.40 35.62 -15.78
N LYS A 4 -8.06 36.30 -14.68
CA LYS A 4 -7.24 35.74 -13.59
C LYS A 4 -8.12 34.88 -12.67
N PRO A 5 -7.63 33.73 -12.17
CA PRO A 5 -8.36 32.93 -11.19
C PRO A 5 -8.44 33.65 -9.83
N LYS A 6 -9.61 33.55 -9.19
CA LYS A 6 -9.91 34.11 -7.86
C LYS A 6 -9.06 33.42 -6.78
N ARG A 7 -8.47 34.24 -5.91
CA ARG A 7 -7.87 33.83 -4.64
C ARG A 7 -8.97 33.25 -3.74
N TYR A 8 -8.83 32.00 -3.32
CA TYR A 8 -9.54 31.49 -2.15
C TYR A 8 -8.64 31.70 -0.93
N THR A 9 -9.20 32.39 0.06
CA THR A 9 -8.61 32.66 1.36
C THR A 9 -8.47 31.36 2.15
N THR A 10 -7.23 31.01 2.50
CA THR A 10 -6.95 29.98 3.50
C THR A 10 -7.32 30.53 4.88
N SER A 11 -8.43 30.07 5.43
CA SER A 11 -8.69 30.18 6.86
C SER A 11 -7.65 29.32 7.58
N LYS A 12 -6.68 29.98 8.21
CA LYS A 12 -5.75 29.36 9.16
C LYS A 12 -6.55 28.77 10.32
N TRP A 13 -6.79 27.47 10.28
CA TRP A 13 -7.10 26.70 11.48
C TRP A 13 -5.83 25.94 11.89
N LYS A 14 -5.38 26.19 13.13
CA LYS A 14 -4.17 25.60 13.70
C LYS A 14 -4.41 24.10 13.92
N GLY A 15 -4.05 23.29 12.94
CA GLY A 15 -4.11 21.83 13.02
C GLY A 15 -3.40 21.18 11.83
N ASN A 16 -2.19 21.67 11.49
CA ASN A 16 -1.36 21.03 10.49
C ASN A 16 -0.87 19.67 11.01
N HIS A 17 -1.43 18.58 10.52
CA HIS A 17 -0.78 17.27 10.60
C HIS A 17 -0.32 16.82 9.20
N LYS A 18 0.60 17.60 8.60
CA LYS A 18 1.63 16.99 7.74
C LYS A 18 2.58 16.25 8.68
N LYS A 19 2.49 14.92 8.77
CA LYS A 19 3.58 14.12 9.33
C LYS A 19 4.56 13.83 8.21
N GLN A 20 5.53 14.73 8.05
CA GLN A 20 6.71 14.48 7.24
C GLN A 20 7.66 13.66 8.13
N TYR A 21 7.88 12.38 7.82
CA TYR A 21 8.89 11.58 8.49
C TYR A 21 10.23 11.85 7.81
N ALA A 22 10.96 12.85 8.31
CA ALA A 22 12.32 13.12 7.87
C ALA A 22 13.24 12.00 8.39
N GLY A 23 13.81 11.22 7.48
CA GLY A 23 15.08 10.56 7.74
C GLY A 23 16.18 11.59 7.57
N ASP A 24 17.01 11.77 8.59
CA ASP A 24 18.38 12.27 8.49
C ASP A 24 19.24 11.00 8.62
N ALA A 25 20.22 10.63 7.82
CA ALA A 25 21.12 11.29 6.89
C ALA A 25 21.35 10.36 5.69
N PHE A 26 21.86 10.90 4.58
CA PHE A 26 22.20 10.19 3.33
C PHE A 26 21.01 9.88 2.38
N GLY A 27 20.53 10.92 1.69
CA GLY A 27 19.80 10.79 0.41
C GLY A 27 18.52 9.94 0.49
N ASN A 28 17.52 10.45 1.22
CA ASN A 28 16.42 9.64 1.75
C ASN A 28 15.21 9.58 0.80
N ALA A 29 14.75 8.36 0.51
CA ALA A 29 13.38 8.13 0.04
C ALA A 29 12.41 8.68 1.10
N THR A 30 11.72 9.77 0.77
CA THR A 30 10.75 10.39 1.67
C THR A 30 9.38 9.78 1.39
N PHE A 31 8.89 8.92 2.29
CA PHE A 31 7.50 8.46 2.23
C PHE A 31 6.59 9.61 2.64
N THR A 32 5.73 10.05 1.73
CA THR A 32 4.71 11.06 2.03
C THR A 32 3.34 10.39 2.04
N LEU A 33 2.65 10.50 3.18
CA LEU A 33 1.23 10.18 3.28
C LEU A 33 0.47 11.50 3.28
N GLU A 34 -0.15 11.84 2.14
CA GLU A 34 -0.97 13.04 2.03
C GLU A 34 -2.44 12.67 2.28
N ILE A 35 -2.94 13.05 3.45
CA ILE A 35 -4.35 12.92 3.83
C ILE A 35 -4.97 14.32 3.78
N GLU A 36 -5.91 14.56 2.86
CA GLU A 36 -6.73 15.76 2.92
C GLU A 36 -7.67 15.68 4.13
N THR A 37 -7.70 16.71 4.98
CA THR A 37 -8.29 16.67 6.32
C THR A 37 -9.82 16.43 6.38
N ASN A 38 -10.53 16.52 5.26
CA ASN A 38 -11.97 16.20 5.20
C ASN A 38 -12.25 14.68 5.10
N VAL A 39 -11.21 13.87 4.97
CA VAL A 39 -11.25 12.41 4.72
C VAL A 39 -11.58 11.59 5.98
N ILE A 40 -11.17 12.04 7.17
CA ILE A 40 -11.27 11.27 8.44
C ILE A 40 -12.74 11.01 8.83
N ASN A 41 -13.65 11.92 8.49
CA ASN A 41 -15.05 11.83 8.91
C ASN A 41 -15.93 11.00 7.95
N LYS A 42 -15.46 10.68 6.74
CA LYS A 42 -16.30 10.12 5.67
C LYS A 42 -16.00 8.67 5.33
N LEU A 43 -14.77 8.21 5.54
CA LEU A 43 -14.39 6.80 5.46
C LEU A 43 -14.87 5.97 6.67
N GLY A 44 -15.84 6.49 7.45
CA GLY A 44 -16.39 5.82 8.63
C GLY A 44 -15.30 5.30 9.56
N THR A 45 -14.58 6.18 10.26
CA THR A 45 -13.74 5.79 11.42
C THR A 45 -12.83 4.56 11.21
N ASN A 46 -12.21 4.37 10.04
CA ASN A 46 -11.29 3.25 9.83
C ASN A 46 -9.95 3.65 9.19
N ILE A 47 -9.54 4.92 9.23
CA ILE A 47 -8.11 5.24 9.16
C ILE A 47 -7.54 5.00 10.55
N SER A 48 -7.22 3.75 10.88
CA SER A 48 -6.46 3.42 12.08
C SER A 48 -4.98 3.69 11.80
N LEU A 49 -4.54 4.91 12.10
CA LEU A 49 -3.11 5.19 12.34
C LEU A 49 -2.84 4.91 13.82
N GLY A 50 -2.90 3.63 14.21
CA GLY A 50 -2.88 3.28 15.62
C GLY A 50 -2.73 1.79 15.89
N THR A 51 -1.88 1.50 16.88
CA THR A 51 -1.30 0.21 17.22
C THR A 51 -2.18 -0.71 18.06
N ASN A 52 -3.49 -0.77 17.85
CA ASN A 52 -4.34 -1.73 18.57
C ASN A 52 -5.48 -2.28 17.69
N GLU A 53 -5.47 -3.60 17.52
CA GLU A 53 -6.58 -4.54 17.28
C GLU A 53 -7.52 -4.38 16.06
N SER A 54 -7.25 -3.49 15.11
CA SER A 54 -7.73 -3.73 13.73
C SER A 54 -6.67 -4.56 13.00
N GLU A 55 -6.70 -5.89 13.15
CA GLU A 55 -5.74 -6.78 12.49
C GLU A 55 -5.89 -6.64 10.96
N VAL A 56 -5.00 -5.87 10.34
CA VAL A 56 -4.64 -6.13 8.95
C VAL A 56 -3.95 -7.48 8.98
N TYR A 57 -4.60 -8.51 8.45
CA TYR A 57 -4.11 -9.87 8.51
C TYR A 57 -4.05 -10.45 7.10
N MET A 58 -2.83 -10.63 6.61
CA MET A 58 -2.60 -11.43 5.41
C MET A 58 -2.84 -12.90 5.73
N LYS A 59 -3.73 -13.54 4.97
CA LYS A 59 -4.18 -14.91 5.23
C LYS A 59 -3.09 -15.93 4.91
N TYR A 60 -2.29 -15.67 3.88
CA TYR A 60 -1.32 -16.60 3.33
C TYR A 60 0.13 -16.19 3.63
N TYR A 61 0.54 -14.98 3.27
CA TYR A 61 1.85 -14.40 3.49
C TYR A 61 1.90 -13.65 4.83
N ARG A 62 1.76 -14.40 5.93
CA ARG A 62 1.67 -13.83 7.29
C ARG A 62 2.96 -13.13 7.73
N LYS A 63 2.82 -11.92 8.27
CA LYS A 63 3.92 -11.11 8.83
C LYS A 63 4.77 -11.87 9.85
N GLU A 64 4.15 -12.64 10.75
CA GLU A 64 4.84 -13.40 11.80
C GLU A 64 5.74 -14.48 11.20
N LEU A 65 5.28 -15.15 10.14
CA LEU A 65 6.11 -16.13 9.42
C LEU A 65 7.28 -15.44 8.74
N TRP A 66 7.05 -14.28 8.12
CA TRP A 66 8.14 -13.54 7.46
C TRP A 66 9.22 -13.09 8.44
N GLN A 67 8.83 -12.64 9.64
CA GLN A 67 9.77 -12.34 10.73
C GLN A 67 10.56 -13.57 11.17
N LEU A 68 9.87 -14.69 11.41
CA LEU A 68 10.51 -15.91 11.89
C LEU A 68 11.46 -16.52 10.86
N MET A 69 11.21 -16.34 9.56
CA MET A 69 12.14 -16.71 8.49
C MET A 69 13.47 -15.94 8.54
N HIS A 70 13.53 -14.83 9.28
CA HIS A 70 14.74 -14.05 9.55
C HIS A 70 15.27 -14.21 10.98
N SER A 71 14.70 -15.14 11.76
CA SER A 71 15.17 -15.45 13.11
C SER A 71 16.62 -15.93 13.10
N SER A 72 17.39 -15.57 14.13
CA SER A 72 18.73 -16.13 14.36
C SER A 72 18.69 -17.62 14.73
N ASP A 73 17.60 -18.08 15.35
CA ASP A 73 17.35 -19.49 15.66
C ASP A 73 17.03 -20.28 14.39
N GLU A 74 17.92 -21.19 14.01
CA GLU A 74 17.81 -22.02 12.82
C GLU A 74 16.56 -22.90 12.79
N LYS A 75 16.17 -23.49 13.92
CA LYS A 75 14.99 -24.37 13.97
C LYS A 75 13.71 -23.58 13.75
N LYS A 76 13.61 -22.40 14.38
CA LYS A 76 12.47 -21.49 14.16
C LYS A 76 12.42 -21.00 12.72
N ARG A 77 13.58 -20.63 12.17
CA ARG A 77 13.72 -20.16 10.80
C ARG A 77 13.28 -21.21 9.78
N GLU A 78 13.74 -22.44 9.92
CA GLU A 78 13.40 -23.51 8.96
C GLU A 78 11.93 -23.91 9.08
N LYS A 79 11.39 -24.01 10.30
CA LYS A 79 9.96 -24.27 10.50
C LYS A 79 9.10 -23.18 9.83
N ALA A 80 9.44 -21.90 10.02
CA ALA A 80 8.72 -20.80 9.41
C ALA A 80 8.81 -20.82 7.88
N LYS A 81 9.97 -21.18 7.29
CA LYS A 81 10.12 -21.34 5.84
C LYS A 81 9.22 -22.43 5.28
N ILE A 82 9.10 -23.57 5.97
CA ILE A 82 8.22 -24.66 5.56
C ILE A 82 6.76 -24.19 5.59
N GLU A 83 6.32 -23.59 6.69
CA GLU A 83 4.95 -23.11 6.87
C GLU A 83 4.60 -22.00 5.87
N PHE A 84 5.54 -21.09 5.60
CA PHE A 84 5.37 -20.05 4.59
C PHE A 84 5.20 -20.63 3.19
N ARG A 85 6.02 -21.63 2.81
CA ARG A 85 5.90 -22.33 1.52
C ARG A 85 4.57 -23.06 1.40
N GLU A 86 4.11 -23.72 2.45
CA GLU A 86 2.82 -24.42 2.47
C GLU A 86 1.65 -23.45 2.32
N SER A 87 1.74 -22.27 2.94
CA SER A 87 0.75 -21.22 2.81
C SER A 87 0.73 -20.62 1.41
N ALA A 88 1.90 -20.29 0.87
CA ALA A 88 2.05 -19.78 -0.50
C ALA A 88 1.50 -20.76 -1.56
N LYS A 89 1.67 -22.07 -1.35
CA LYS A 89 1.09 -23.12 -2.21
C LYS A 89 -0.44 -23.10 -2.25
N LYS A 90 -1.11 -22.58 -1.23
CA LYS A 90 -2.57 -22.44 -1.21
C LYS A 90 -3.04 -21.16 -1.89
N TYR A 91 -2.25 -20.08 -1.78
CA TYR A 91 -2.59 -18.81 -2.41
C TYR A 91 -2.47 -18.87 -3.93
N GLY A 92 -1.41 -19.49 -4.47
CA GLY A 92 -1.17 -19.55 -5.91
C GLY A 92 -2.39 -20.03 -6.72
N PRO A 93 -2.93 -21.24 -6.45
CA PRO A 93 -4.12 -21.73 -7.14
C PRO A 93 -5.34 -20.82 -6.98
N TYR A 94 -5.56 -20.28 -5.79
CA TYR A 94 -6.67 -19.35 -5.54
C TYR A 94 -6.55 -18.06 -6.35
N PHE A 95 -5.35 -17.46 -6.40
CA PHE A 95 -5.13 -16.26 -7.20
C PHE A 95 -5.31 -16.54 -8.70
N GLU A 96 -4.83 -17.70 -9.17
CA GLU A 96 -5.04 -18.13 -10.56
C GLU A 96 -6.53 -18.27 -10.93
N GLU A 97 -7.39 -18.66 -9.99
CA GLU A 97 -8.85 -18.75 -10.21
C GLU A 97 -9.53 -17.39 -10.34
N ILE A 98 -9.02 -16.35 -9.66
CA ILE A 98 -9.69 -15.03 -9.59
C ILE A 98 -9.04 -13.96 -10.45
N LYS A 99 -7.76 -14.10 -10.81
CA LYS A 99 -6.96 -13.00 -11.39
C LYS A 99 -7.52 -12.43 -12.69
N ASP A 100 -8.28 -13.21 -13.46
CA ASP A 100 -8.84 -12.79 -14.75
C ASP A 100 -9.99 -11.78 -14.59
N GLU A 101 -10.51 -11.59 -13.37
CA GLU A 101 -11.46 -10.53 -13.02
C GLU A 101 -10.75 -9.17 -12.80
N LEU A 102 -9.42 -9.14 -12.68
CA LEU A 102 -8.65 -7.90 -12.63
C LEU A 102 -8.48 -7.31 -14.03
N PRO A 103 -8.34 -5.97 -14.17
CA PRO A 103 -8.09 -5.37 -15.48
C PRO A 103 -6.85 -5.94 -16.17
N ALA A 104 -6.99 -6.32 -17.44
CA ALA A 104 -5.94 -7.03 -18.19
C ALA A 104 -4.62 -6.24 -18.26
N ASP A 105 -4.69 -4.91 -18.41
CA ASP A 105 -3.51 -4.04 -18.43
C ASP A 105 -2.79 -4.03 -17.08
N PHE A 106 -3.55 -4.00 -15.98
CA PHE A 106 -3.00 -4.15 -14.63
C PHE A 106 -2.31 -5.51 -14.48
N LEU A 107 -3.01 -6.60 -14.82
CA LEU A 107 -2.49 -7.95 -14.65
C LEU A 107 -1.22 -8.20 -15.46
N LYS A 108 -1.13 -7.63 -16.67
CA LYS A 108 0.08 -7.67 -17.49
C LYS A 108 1.27 -7.03 -16.78
N VAL A 109 1.15 -5.76 -16.37
CA VAL A 109 2.23 -5.03 -15.69
C VAL A 109 2.60 -5.70 -14.36
N PHE A 110 1.60 -6.16 -13.61
CA PHE A 110 1.78 -6.87 -12.35
C PHE A 110 2.61 -8.14 -12.53
N ASN A 111 2.31 -8.97 -13.54
CA ASN A 111 3.05 -10.20 -13.82
C ASN A 111 4.46 -9.95 -14.37
N GLU A 112 4.61 -9.00 -15.30
CA GLU A 112 5.92 -8.60 -15.86
C GLU A 112 6.89 -8.11 -14.78
N ASN A 113 6.36 -7.55 -13.70
CA ASN A 113 7.12 -7.03 -12.56
C ASN A 113 7.12 -7.94 -11.34
N LYS A 114 6.91 -9.26 -11.52
CA LYS A 114 6.94 -10.26 -10.42
C LYS A 114 6.07 -9.85 -9.24
N TRP A 115 4.85 -9.40 -9.54
CA TRP A 115 3.86 -8.99 -8.54
C TRP A 115 4.31 -7.80 -7.68
N PHE A 116 5.12 -6.93 -8.28
CA PHE A 116 5.77 -5.76 -7.64
C PHE A 116 6.68 -6.10 -6.46
N HIS A 117 7.14 -7.35 -6.32
CA HIS A 117 8.16 -7.71 -5.33
C HIS A 117 9.38 -6.78 -5.46
N ASP A 118 9.87 -6.28 -4.32
CA ASP A 118 10.96 -5.32 -4.17
C ASP A 118 10.70 -3.87 -4.65
N PHE A 119 9.51 -3.54 -5.16
CA PHE A 119 9.16 -2.15 -5.44
C PHE A 119 9.05 -1.35 -4.14
N THR A 120 9.47 -0.09 -4.16
CA THR A 120 9.34 0.82 -3.02
C THR A 120 8.09 1.67 -3.21
N ILE A 121 7.21 1.70 -2.21
CA ILE A 121 6.08 2.65 -2.16
C ILE A 121 6.66 4.02 -1.81
N SER A 122 6.62 4.94 -2.77
CA SER A 122 7.16 6.30 -2.62
C SER A 122 6.10 7.30 -2.14
N ASN A 123 4.85 7.11 -2.53
CA ASN A 123 3.76 8.02 -2.21
C ASN A 123 2.41 7.28 -2.16
N ILE A 124 1.56 7.69 -1.21
CA ILE A 124 0.14 7.31 -1.19
C ILE A 124 -0.67 8.60 -1.09
N GLN A 125 -1.47 8.86 -2.13
CA GLN A 125 -2.34 10.01 -2.22
C GLN A 125 -3.80 9.57 -2.14
N ILE A 126 -4.58 10.20 -1.27
CA ILE A 126 -6.02 9.95 -1.13
C ILE A 126 -6.77 11.16 -1.68
N LEU A 127 -7.53 10.97 -2.76
CA LEU A 127 -8.48 11.96 -3.27
C LEU A 127 -9.88 11.55 -2.88
N ASN A 128 -10.65 12.48 -2.33
CA ASN A 128 -12.03 12.22 -1.90
C ASN A 128 -12.94 13.20 -2.62
N ASP A 129 -13.86 12.68 -3.44
CA ASP A 129 -14.93 13.47 -4.01
C ASP A 129 -16.19 13.38 -3.11
N GLU A 130 -17.25 14.12 -3.45
CA GLU A 130 -18.46 14.13 -2.64
C GLU A 130 -19.15 12.75 -2.51
N ARG A 131 -18.74 11.71 -3.24
CA ARG A 131 -19.40 10.40 -3.30
C ARG A 131 -18.44 9.20 -3.20
N LYS A 132 -17.17 9.33 -3.58
CA LYS A 132 -16.20 8.25 -3.80
C LYS A 132 -14.79 8.69 -3.37
N SER A 133 -14.02 7.74 -2.84
CA SER A 133 -12.59 7.93 -2.58
C SER A 133 -11.77 7.20 -3.63
N THR A 134 -10.73 7.84 -4.13
CA THR A 134 -9.72 7.25 -5.02
C THR A 134 -8.38 7.33 -4.33
N ILE A 135 -7.61 6.23 -4.35
CA ILE A 135 -6.25 6.18 -3.81
C ILE A 135 -5.28 6.00 -4.95
N TYR A 136 -4.23 6.81 -4.96
CA TYR A 136 -3.07 6.61 -5.82
C TYR A 136 -1.90 6.09 -5.00
N ILE A 137 -1.23 5.06 -5.50
CA ILE A 137 -0.03 4.48 -4.89
C ILE A 137 1.08 4.55 -5.94
N ASP A 138 2.10 5.35 -5.66
CA ASP A 138 3.28 5.43 -6.51
C ASP A 138 4.32 4.42 -6.03
N ILE A 139 4.81 3.59 -6.95
CA ILE A 139 5.79 2.56 -6.69
C ILE A 139 6.97 2.67 -7.65
N LEU A 140 8.19 2.42 -7.15
CA LEU A 140 9.41 2.50 -7.93
C LEU A 140 10.34 1.31 -7.71
N ASN A 141 11.03 0.89 -8.76
CA ASN A 141 12.11 -0.09 -8.70
C ASN A 141 13.14 0.16 -9.82
N GLY A 142 14.28 0.77 -9.47
CA GLY A 142 15.27 1.18 -10.46
C GLY A 142 14.74 2.29 -11.35
N ASP A 143 14.67 2.03 -12.66
CA ASP A 143 14.15 2.92 -13.70
C ASP A 143 12.64 2.79 -13.92
N LYS A 144 11.99 1.81 -13.28
CA LYS A 144 10.54 1.61 -13.40
C LYS A 144 9.80 2.40 -12.34
N GLU A 145 8.83 3.17 -12.78
CA GLU A 145 7.92 3.91 -11.91
C GLU A 145 6.48 3.74 -12.37
N TYR A 146 5.62 3.28 -11.48
CA TYR A 146 4.20 3.09 -11.76
C TYR A 146 3.33 3.82 -10.75
N ARG A 147 2.19 4.33 -11.23
CA ARG A 147 1.08 4.80 -10.41
C ARG A 147 -0.06 3.79 -10.47
N LEU A 148 -0.39 3.21 -9.33
CA LEU A 148 -1.61 2.44 -9.15
C LEU A 148 -2.74 3.39 -8.76
N ARG A 149 -3.92 3.21 -9.34
CA ARG A 149 -5.13 3.96 -8.98
C ARG A 149 -6.19 2.98 -8.54
N LEU A 150 -6.64 3.12 -7.29
CA LEU A 150 -7.73 2.35 -6.69
C LEU A 150 -8.97 3.24 -6.65
N ASP A 151 -10.03 2.85 -7.35
CA ASP A 151 -11.29 3.61 -7.38
C ASP A 151 -12.31 3.08 -6.39
N GLU A 152 -13.18 3.99 -5.93
CA GLU A 152 -14.27 3.71 -4.98
C GLU A 152 -13.81 2.97 -3.73
N VAL A 153 -12.70 3.42 -3.16
CA VAL A 153 -12.11 2.84 -1.96
C VAL A 153 -13.08 3.00 -0.79
N ILE A 154 -13.47 1.88 -0.19
CA ILE A 154 -14.36 1.83 0.97
C ILE A 154 -13.61 1.59 2.28
N LYS A 155 -12.40 1.03 2.20
CA LYS A 155 -11.54 0.79 3.36
C LYS A 155 -10.06 0.96 3.00
N MET A 156 -9.32 1.58 3.90
CA MET A 156 -7.86 1.63 3.90
C MET A 156 -7.39 1.40 5.33
N SER A 157 -6.50 0.44 5.52
CA SER A 157 -5.86 0.15 6.81
C SER A 157 -4.35 0.16 6.61
N VAL A 158 -3.60 0.76 7.53
CA VAL A 158 -2.14 0.84 7.46
C VAL A 158 -1.58 0.48 8.83
N ASP A 159 -1.06 -0.73 8.97
CA ASP A 159 -0.35 -1.18 10.16
C ASP A 159 1.15 -0.91 9.98
N VAL A 160 1.68 0.06 10.73
CA VAL A 160 3.11 0.43 10.73
C VAL A 160 3.64 0.31 12.15
N PRO A 161 4.78 -0.36 12.39
CA PRO A 161 5.31 -0.47 13.75
C PRO A 161 5.72 0.89 14.33
N ASN A 162 5.33 1.15 15.58
CA ASN A 162 5.65 2.36 16.34
C ASN A 162 7.15 2.71 16.43
N LYS A 163 8.05 1.74 16.20
CA LYS A 163 9.51 1.88 16.29
C LYS A 163 10.21 1.43 14.99
N ALA A 164 9.57 1.60 13.85
CA ALA A 164 10.24 1.40 12.57
C ALA A 164 11.33 2.47 12.39
N PHE A 165 12.60 2.09 12.50
CA PHE A 165 13.65 2.82 11.80
C PHE A 165 13.35 2.61 10.32
N TRP A 166 12.81 3.64 9.67
CA TRP A 166 12.68 3.64 8.21
C TRP A 166 14.06 3.36 7.64
N LEU A 167 14.25 2.17 7.08
CA LEU A 167 15.48 1.86 6.37
C LEU A 167 15.62 2.88 5.22
N PRO A 168 16.86 3.20 4.79
CA PRO A 168 17.09 4.12 3.68
C PRO A 168 16.31 3.77 2.41
N SER A 169 15.86 2.52 2.30
CA SER A 169 15.11 1.95 1.18
C SER A 169 13.60 2.23 1.17
N GLY A 170 13.03 2.91 2.17
CA GLY A 170 11.57 3.18 2.22
C GLY A 170 10.71 1.93 2.49
N MET A 171 9.40 2.06 2.25
CA MET A 171 8.42 0.97 2.43
C MET A 171 8.45 0.04 1.21
N ARG A 172 9.28 -1.00 1.27
CA ARG A 172 9.46 -1.95 0.17
C ARG A 172 8.39 -3.03 0.19
N TRP A 173 7.75 -3.24 -0.95
CA TRP A 173 6.71 -4.23 -1.22
C TRP A 173 7.31 -5.64 -1.20
N GLY A 174 6.91 -6.44 -0.22
CA GLY A 174 7.32 -7.84 -0.09
C GLY A 174 6.31 -8.76 -0.76
N TYR A 175 5.15 -8.95 -0.15
CA TYR A 175 4.15 -9.90 -0.64
C TYR A 175 2.79 -9.24 -0.81
N THR A 176 1.96 -9.80 -1.68
CA THR A 176 0.60 -9.31 -1.89
C THR A 176 -0.42 -10.45 -1.90
N GLU A 177 -1.61 -10.15 -1.41
CA GLU A 177 -2.79 -10.99 -1.55
C GLU A 177 -3.94 -10.20 -2.14
N PHE A 178 -4.52 -10.72 -3.20
CA PHE A 178 -5.82 -10.31 -3.70
C PHE A 178 -6.89 -11.26 -3.18
N GLU A 179 -8.04 -10.70 -2.85
CA GLU A 179 -9.26 -11.43 -2.56
C GLU A 179 -10.42 -10.78 -3.32
N LEU A 180 -11.17 -11.59 -4.06
CA LEU A 180 -12.37 -11.14 -4.75
C LEU A 180 -13.52 -11.05 -3.73
N LEU A 181 -14.11 -9.86 -3.61
CA LEU A 181 -15.25 -9.59 -2.74
C LEU A 181 -16.52 -9.42 -3.58
N ASN A 182 -17.68 -9.44 -2.90
CA ASN A 182 -18.94 -9.12 -3.58
C ASN A 182 -18.97 -7.63 -3.96
N GLY A 183 -18.66 -7.33 -5.23
CA GLY A 183 -18.65 -5.98 -5.79
C GLY A 183 -17.30 -5.26 -5.78
N GLY A 184 -16.19 -5.96 -5.56
CA GLY A 184 -14.87 -5.35 -5.63
C GLY A 184 -13.74 -6.28 -5.17
N TRP A 185 -12.67 -5.68 -4.68
CA TRP A 185 -11.41 -6.33 -4.36
C TRP A 185 -10.91 -5.90 -3.01
N ARG A 186 -10.25 -6.83 -2.31
CA ARG A 186 -9.29 -6.50 -1.26
C ARG A 186 -7.89 -6.78 -1.79
N ILE A 187 -6.99 -5.83 -1.60
CA ILE A 187 -5.54 -6.05 -1.71
C ILE A 187 -4.92 -5.89 -0.33
N ASN A 188 -4.16 -6.89 0.10
CA ASN A 188 -3.24 -6.76 1.22
C ASN A 188 -1.80 -6.73 0.69
N ILE A 189 -0.98 -5.89 1.30
CA ILE A 189 0.42 -5.71 0.94
C ILE A 189 1.25 -5.81 2.21
N LEU A 190 2.13 -6.81 2.28
CA LEU A 190 3.13 -6.94 3.33
C LEU A 190 4.42 -6.31 2.83
N CYS A 191 4.84 -5.27 3.54
CA CYS A 191 6.04 -4.48 3.26
C CYS A 191 7.13 -4.76 4.30
N ASP A 192 8.37 -4.43 3.92
CA ASP A 192 9.53 -4.46 4.81
C ASP A 192 9.25 -3.71 6.12
N ILE A 193 10.00 -4.09 7.16
CA ILE A 193 9.86 -3.52 8.51
C ILE A 193 8.46 -3.79 9.07
N ASN A 194 7.88 -4.94 8.77
CA ASN A 194 6.63 -5.41 9.41
C ASN A 194 5.45 -4.46 9.20
N CYS A 195 5.39 -3.82 8.03
CA CYS A 195 4.31 -2.94 7.66
C CYS A 195 3.29 -3.72 6.82
N GLU A 196 2.00 -3.59 7.12
CA GLU A 196 0.93 -4.19 6.32
C GLU A 196 -0.06 -3.11 5.89
N LEU A 197 -0.41 -3.12 4.61
CA LEU A 197 -1.42 -2.24 4.03
C LEU A 197 -2.60 -3.09 3.58
N GLU A 198 -3.81 -2.59 3.81
CA GLU A 198 -5.03 -3.15 3.24
C GLU A 198 -5.78 -2.03 2.50
N PHE A 199 -6.27 -2.35 1.32
CA PHE A 199 -7.23 -1.52 0.59
C PHE A 199 -8.39 -2.37 0.11
N VAL A 200 -9.61 -1.83 0.25
CA VAL A 200 -10.82 -2.41 -0.33
C VAL A 200 -11.42 -1.42 -1.31
N PHE A 201 -11.55 -1.83 -2.58
CA PHE A 201 -11.81 -0.96 -3.73
C PHE A 201 -12.61 -1.70 -4.81
N THR A 202 -13.15 -1.00 -5.82
CA THR A 202 -13.92 -1.65 -6.89
C THR A 202 -13.12 -1.90 -8.15
N ASN A 203 -12.20 -1.00 -8.50
CA ASN A 203 -11.36 -1.10 -9.69
C ASN A 203 -9.90 -0.67 -9.42
N ILE A 204 -8.97 -1.25 -10.16
CA ILE A 204 -7.54 -0.93 -10.11
C ILE A 204 -6.99 -0.65 -11.51
N GLU A 205 -6.32 0.49 -11.67
CA GLU A 205 -5.60 0.86 -12.89
C GLU A 205 -4.11 0.98 -12.58
N VAL A 206 -3.26 0.79 -13.59
CA VAL A 206 -1.81 1.03 -13.51
C VAL A 206 -1.36 1.91 -14.67
N GLN A 207 -0.47 2.85 -14.38
CA GLN A 207 0.14 3.72 -15.36
C GLN A 207 1.66 3.70 -15.18
N ASP A 208 2.41 3.49 -16.27
CA ASP A 208 3.84 3.78 -16.31
C ASP A 208 4.04 5.29 -16.35
N ILE A 209 4.66 5.84 -15.30
CA ILE A 209 4.86 7.29 -15.16
C ILE A 209 6.31 7.70 -15.41
N ALA A 210 7.24 6.74 -15.54
CA ALA A 210 8.62 7.01 -15.95
C ALA A 210 8.72 7.53 -17.39
N GLN A 211 7.71 7.23 -18.23
CA GLN A 211 7.64 7.67 -19.63
C GLN A 211 6.97 9.04 -19.83
N LEU A 212 6.52 9.71 -18.75
CA LEU A 212 5.84 11.00 -18.82
C LEU A 212 6.73 12.20 -18.44
N SER A 213 7.94 11.93 -17.94
CA SER A 213 8.99 12.90 -17.59
C SER A 213 10.09 12.95 -18.64
#